data_AF-A0A947R150-F1
#
_entry.id   AF-A0A947R150-F1
#
_cell.length_a   1.000
_cell.length_b   1.000
_cell.length_c   1.000
_cell.angle_alpha   90.00
_cell.angle_beta   90.00
_cell.angle_gamma   90.00
#
_symmetry.space_group_name_H-M   'P 1'
#
loop_
_entity.id
_entity.type
_entity.pdbx_description
1 polymer ?
#
loop_
_entity_poly.entity_id
_entity_poly.type
_entity_poly.pdbx_seq_one_letter_code
_entity_poly.pdbx_strand_id
1 'polypeptide(L)'
;MKLLLDTCTFLWVTIGSDKLSKNVIDAFLDPKNDVYFSAVSAWEINVKYRIGKLELPLPPDRFIPKERDRHFITPLDLTERDTLHLYKLPLNHKDPFDRMLISQAIERSLTILTPDPLVTQYPVRTLW
;
A
#
# COMPACT_ATOMS: atom_id res chain seq x y z
N MET A 1 6.68 13.27 -6.06
CA MET A 1 5.31 13.10 -5.54
C MET A 1 5.32 12.14 -4.36
N LYS A 2 4.23 12.00 -3.60
CA LYS A 2 4.15 11.04 -2.49
C LYS A 2 3.36 9.80 -2.93
N LEU A 3 4.04 8.67 -3.00
CA LEU A 3 3.51 7.40 -3.46
C LEU A 3 3.22 6.49 -2.27
N LEU A 4 2.06 5.84 -2.27
CA LEU A 4 1.69 4.84 -1.29
C LEU A 4 1.59 3.50 -1.98
N LEU A 5 2.42 2.53 -1.56
CA LEU A 5 2.31 1.17 -2.08
C LEU A 5 1.09 0.48 -1.48
N ASP A 6 0.24 -0.06 -2.35
CA ASP A 6 -0.68 -1.12 -1.98
C ASP A 6 0.10 -2.35 -1.48
N THR A 7 -0.52 -3.17 -0.66
CA THR A 7 0.00 -4.46 -0.19
C THR A 7 0.45 -5.34 -1.35
N CYS A 8 -0.35 -5.47 -2.42
CA CYS A 8 0.02 -6.29 -3.57
C CYS A 8 1.25 -5.71 -4.31
N THR A 9 1.26 -4.40 -4.51
CA THR A 9 2.36 -3.68 -5.15
C THR A 9 3.67 -3.83 -4.37
N PHE A 10 3.62 -3.67 -3.05
CA PHE A 10 4.79 -3.90 -2.19
C PHE A 10 5.36 -5.30 -2.40
N LEU A 11 4.52 -6.34 -2.31
CA LEU A 11 4.96 -7.73 -2.51
C LEU A 11 5.57 -7.94 -3.89
N TRP A 12 4.98 -7.37 -4.95
CA TRP A 12 5.51 -7.47 -6.30
C TRP A 12 6.84 -6.74 -6.51
N VAL A 13 7.05 -5.61 -5.85
CA VAL A 13 8.37 -4.94 -5.82
C VAL A 13 9.42 -5.85 -5.21
N THR A 14 9.12 -6.53 -4.11
CA THR A 14 10.10 -7.38 -3.40
C THR A 14 10.64 -8.55 -4.24
N ILE A 15 9.85 -9.03 -5.21
CA ILE A 15 10.18 -10.16 -6.09
C ILE A 15 10.47 -9.74 -7.54
N GLY A 16 10.43 -8.44 -7.86
CA GLY A 16 10.61 -7.95 -9.23
C GLY A 16 9.57 -8.51 -10.22
N SER A 17 8.29 -8.56 -9.83
CA SER A 17 7.24 -9.16 -10.66
C SER A 17 6.99 -8.36 -11.95
N ASP A 18 6.75 -9.10 -13.03
CA ASP A 18 6.25 -8.63 -14.33
C ASP A 18 4.84 -8.03 -14.29
N LYS A 19 4.12 -8.17 -13.18
CA LYS A 19 2.81 -7.54 -12.95
C LYS A 19 2.93 -6.04 -12.74
N LEU A 20 4.09 -5.52 -12.34
CA LEU A 20 4.32 -4.09 -12.21
C LEU A 20 4.30 -3.44 -13.60
N SER A 21 3.44 -2.47 -13.79
CA SER A 21 3.40 -1.74 -15.04
C SER A 21 4.64 -0.84 -15.20
N LYS A 22 4.88 -0.41 -16.44
CA LYS A 22 5.93 0.56 -16.73
C LYS A 22 5.76 1.87 -15.95
N ASN A 23 4.52 2.38 -15.85
CA ASN A 23 4.25 3.63 -15.13
C ASN A 23 4.59 3.52 -13.63
N VAL A 24 4.26 2.38 -13.01
CA VAL A 24 4.56 2.12 -11.60
C VAL A 24 6.06 2.01 -11.40
N ILE A 25 6.76 1.28 -12.28
CA ILE A 25 8.23 1.16 -12.24
C ILE A 25 8.90 2.52 -12.39
N ASP A 26 8.50 3.30 -13.41
CA ASP A 26 9.06 4.62 -13.68
C ASP A 26 8.82 5.58 -12.50
N ALA A 27 7.63 5.59 -11.91
CA ALA A 27 7.31 6.42 -10.75
C ALA A 27 8.03 5.96 -9.47
N PHE A 28 8.17 4.65 -9.27
CA PHE A 28 8.85 4.07 -8.10
C PHE A 28 10.36 4.35 -8.14
N LEU A 29 10.99 4.32 -9.33
CA LEU A 29 12.41 4.54 -9.50
C LEU A 29 12.81 6.02 -9.61
N ASP A 30 11.86 6.94 -9.83
CA ASP A 30 12.16 8.38 -9.88
C ASP A 30 12.52 8.91 -8.48
N PRO A 31 13.77 9.37 -8.26
CA PRO A 31 14.22 9.86 -6.95
C PRO A 31 13.52 11.15 -6.49
N LYS A 32 12.72 11.80 -7.34
CA LYS A 32 11.86 12.93 -6.95
C LYS A 32 10.58 12.49 -6.24
N ASN A 33 10.36 11.18 -6.10
CA ASN A 33 9.19 10.61 -5.46
C ASN A 33 9.54 10.02 -4.09
N ASP A 34 8.74 10.37 -3.09
CA ASP A 34 8.80 9.74 -1.78
C ASP A 34 7.88 8.52 -1.81
N VAL A 35 8.44 7.34 -1.51
CA VAL A 35 7.68 6.08 -1.51
C VAL A 35 7.40 5.64 -0.09
N TYR A 36 6.13 5.36 0.20
CA TYR A 36 5.64 4.99 1.51
C TYR A 36 5.01 3.60 1.54
N PHE A 37 5.15 2.91 2.68
CA PHE A 37 4.45 1.66 2.98
C PHE A 37 3.68 1.80 4.29
N SER A 38 2.36 1.62 4.22
CA SER A 38 1.45 1.83 5.35
C SER A 38 1.54 0.73 6.41
N ALA A 39 1.42 1.13 7.68
CA ALA A 39 1.13 0.21 8.77
C ALA A 39 -0.17 -0.60 8.54
N VAL A 40 -1.12 -0.08 7.75
CA VAL A 40 -2.35 -0.80 7.36
C VAL A 40 -2.04 -1.99 6.46
N SER A 41 -1.18 -1.81 5.45
CA SER A 41 -0.72 -2.90 4.58
C SER A 41 0.10 -3.92 5.35
N ALA A 42 0.93 -3.47 6.31
CA ALA A 42 1.62 -4.38 7.22
C ALA A 42 0.63 -5.19 8.07
N TRP A 43 -0.43 -4.56 8.59
CA TRP A 43 -1.50 -5.23 9.33
C TRP A 43 -2.20 -6.28 8.47
N GLU A 44 -2.53 -5.96 7.22
CA GLU A 44 -3.12 -6.90 6.26
C GLU A 44 -2.21 -8.11 6.00
N ILE A 45 -0.92 -7.89 5.74
CA ILE A 45 0.07 -8.95 5.55
C ILE A 45 0.10 -9.88 6.78
N ASN A 46 0.13 -9.32 7.99
CA ASN A 46 0.13 -10.12 9.22
C ASN A 46 -1.12 -10.98 9.34
N VAL A 47 -2.30 -10.43 9.04
CA VAL A 47 -3.56 -11.18 9.08
C VAL A 47 -3.54 -12.30 8.04
N LYS A 48 -3.20 -12.00 6.77
CA LYS A 48 -3.15 -12.98 5.67
C LYS A 48 -2.11 -14.08 5.93
N TYR A 49 -0.94 -13.74 6.46
CA TYR A 49 0.09 -14.70 6.85
C TYR A 49 -0.42 -15.63 7.97
N ARG A 50 -1.03 -15.06 9.02
CA ARG A 50 -1.50 -15.85 10.17
C ARG A 50 -2.60 -16.85 9.81
N ILE A 51 -3.46 -16.51 8.86
CA ILE A 51 -4.53 -17.40 8.39
C ILE A 51 -4.11 -18.31 7.22
N GLY A 52 -2.83 -18.32 6.84
CA GLY A 52 -2.28 -19.19 5.79
C GLY A 52 -2.67 -18.79 4.36
N LYS A 53 -3.15 -17.55 4.15
CA LYS A 53 -3.48 -17.03 2.81
C LYS A 53 -2.31 -16.34 2.10
N LEU A 54 -1.21 -16.11 2.80
CA LEU A 54 0.00 -15.51 2.27
C LEU A 54 1.22 -16.23 2.83
N GLU A 55 2.03 -16.80 1.95
CA GLU A 55 3.32 -17.37 2.30
C GLU A 55 4.40 -16.32 2.10
N LEU A 56 5.32 -16.24 3.06
CA LEU A 56 6.48 -15.35 3.01
C LEU A 56 7.75 -16.15 3.32
N PRO A 57 8.90 -15.79 2.74
CA PRO A 57 10.16 -16.48 3.01
C PRO A 57 10.67 -16.26 4.45
N LEU A 58 10.12 -15.26 5.14
CA LEU A 58 10.40 -14.93 6.53
C LEU A 58 9.09 -14.51 7.21
N PRO A 59 8.98 -14.65 8.55
CA PRO A 59 7.89 -14.05 9.32
C PRO A 59 7.72 -12.54 9.03
N PRO A 60 6.48 -12.00 9.03
CA PRO A 60 6.21 -10.61 8.66
C PRO A 60 7.06 -9.55 9.39
N ASP A 61 7.35 -9.75 10.67
CA ASP A 61 8.17 -8.86 11.51
C ASP A 61 9.62 -8.74 11.03
N ARG A 62 10.11 -9.72 10.26
CA ARG A 62 11.44 -9.68 9.64
C ARG A 62 11.39 -9.37 8.15
N PHE A 63 10.38 -9.90 7.46
CA PHE A 63 10.23 -9.71 6.02
C PHE A 63 9.98 -8.24 5.67
N ILE A 64 8.99 -7.61 6.31
CA ILE A 64 8.53 -6.27 5.94
C ILE A 64 9.65 -5.23 6.14
N PRO A 65 10.32 -5.12 7.31
CA PRO A 65 11.38 -4.13 7.49
C PRO A 65 12.56 -4.36 6.54
N LYS A 66 12.96 -5.62 6.34
CA LYS A 66 14.06 -5.98 5.45
C LYS A 66 13.82 -5.52 4.01
N GLU A 67 12.67 -5.86 3.43
CA GLU A 67 12.38 -5.48 2.05
C GLU A 67 12.11 -3.98 1.93
N ARG A 68 11.49 -3.36 2.94
CA ARG A 68 11.33 -1.92 3.01
C ARG A 68 12.69 -1.19 2.94
N ASP A 69 13.65 -1.60 3.77
CA ASP A 69 14.99 -0.99 3.82
C ASP A 69 15.78 -1.28 2.54
N ARG A 70 15.69 -2.50 1.98
CA ARG A 70 16.31 -2.89 0.72
C ARG A 70 15.87 -2.00 -0.46
N HIS A 71 14.62 -1.57 -0.45
CA HIS A 71 13.99 -0.82 -1.53
C HIS A 71 13.80 0.68 -1.21
N PHE A 72 14.40 1.19 -0.14
CA PHE A 72 14.31 2.60 0.27
C PHE A 72 12.87 3.10 0.47
N ILE A 73 12.00 2.23 0.97
CA ILE A 73 10.60 2.56 1.22
C ILE A 73 10.45 3.12 2.64
N THR A 74 9.70 4.20 2.81
CA THR A 74 9.51 4.84 4.13
C THR A 74 8.28 4.26 4.82
N PRO A 75 8.35 3.85 6.11
CA PRO A 75 7.16 3.39 6.82
C PRO A 75 6.20 4.57 7.03
N LEU A 76 4.89 4.30 6.98
CA LEU A 76 3.86 5.31 7.18
C LEU A 76 2.93 4.91 8.31
N ASP A 77 3.01 5.65 9.41
CA ASP A 77 2.20 5.43 10.61
C ASP A 77 0.72 5.66 10.35
N LEU A 78 -0.12 4.83 10.96
CA LEU A 78 -1.56 5.06 11.03
C LEU A 78 -1.88 5.91 12.28
N THR A 79 -2.51 7.06 12.06
CA THR A 79 -2.94 7.97 13.12
C THR A 79 -4.46 7.99 13.23
N GLU A 80 -4.99 8.45 14.36
CA GLU A 80 -6.44 8.66 14.53
C GLU A 80 -7.03 9.53 13.41
N ARG A 81 -6.32 10.58 12.98
CA ARG A 81 -6.78 11.44 11.88
C ARG A 81 -7.02 10.66 10.59
N ASP A 82 -6.16 9.70 10.28
CA ASP A 82 -6.31 8.87 9.08
C ASP A 82 -7.58 8.00 9.15
N THR A 83 -8.01 7.60 10.35
CA THR A 83 -9.19 6.74 10.55
C THR A 83 -10.51 7.52 10.50
N LEU A 84 -10.50 8.79 10.93
CA LEU A 84 -11.70 9.63 11.00
C LEU A 84 -12.28 9.98 9.62
N HIS A 85 -11.57 9.76 8.52
CA HIS A 85 -12.12 9.97 7.18
C HIS A 85 -12.97 8.77 6.68
N LEU A 86 -12.85 7.59 7.30
CA LEU A 86 -13.51 6.35 6.84
C LEU A 86 -15.02 6.46 6.65
N TYR A 87 -15.72 7.18 7.53
CA TYR A 87 -17.18 7.31 7.48
C TYR A 87 -17.66 8.17 6.30
N LYS A 88 -16.76 8.97 5.71
CA LYS A 88 -17.03 9.81 4.54
C LYS A 88 -16.82 9.05 3.22
N LEU A 89 -16.12 7.92 3.25
CA LEU A 89 -15.85 7.14 2.06
C LEU A 89 -17.13 6.44 1.57
N PRO A 90 -17.40 6.46 0.25
CA PRO A 90 -18.53 5.72 -0.32
C PRO A 90 -18.41 4.22 -0.01
N LEU A 91 -19.55 3.52 0.04
CA LEU A 91 -19.60 2.08 0.34
C LEU A 91 -19.40 1.22 -0.93
N ASN A 92 -18.34 1.48 -1.69
CA ASN A 92 -18.07 0.77 -2.95
C ASN A 92 -17.58 -0.68 -2.70
N HIS A 93 -16.85 -0.92 -1.61
CA HIS A 93 -16.47 -2.26 -1.13
C HIS A 93 -16.33 -2.31 0.40
N LYS A 94 -16.20 -3.52 0.94
CA LYS A 94 -16.22 -3.82 2.39
C LYS A 94 -14.87 -4.23 2.99
N ASP A 95 -13.81 -4.36 2.19
CA ASP A 95 -12.48 -4.63 2.71
C ASP A 95 -12.00 -3.49 3.64
N PRO A 96 -11.78 -3.74 4.94
CA PRO A 96 -11.39 -2.70 5.87
C PRO A 96 -9.96 -2.18 5.63
N PHE A 97 -9.06 -2.99 5.06
CA PHE A 97 -7.68 -2.60 4.81
C PHE A 97 -7.61 -1.61 3.65
N ASP A 98 -8.24 -1.94 2.52
CA ASP A 98 -8.31 -1.05 1.36
C ASP A 98 -8.98 0.27 1.71
N ARG A 99 -10.12 0.22 2.41
CA ARG A 99 -10.82 1.43 2.86
C ARG A 99 -9.94 2.29 3.76
N MET A 100 -9.17 1.70 4.66
CA MET A 100 -8.26 2.45 5.52
C MET A 100 -7.06 3.02 4.73
N LEU A 101 -6.54 2.27 3.75
CA LEU A 101 -5.46 2.74 2.88
C LEU A 101 -5.91 3.94 2.03
N ILE A 102 -7.13 3.88 1.48
CA ILE A 102 -7.79 4.99 0.78
C ILE A 102 -7.96 6.19 1.70
N SER A 103 -8.48 5.97 2.92
CA SER A 103 -8.68 7.00 3.93
C SER A 103 -7.36 7.74 4.23
N GLN A 104 -6.30 6.98 4.50
CA GLN A 104 -4.96 7.51 4.76
C GLN A 104 -4.38 8.26 3.54
N ALA A 105 -4.57 7.72 2.34
CA ALA A 105 -4.09 8.36 1.12
C ALA A 105 -4.79 9.70 0.84
N ILE A 106 -6.09 9.81 1.08
CA ILE A 106 -6.84 11.06 0.93
C ILE A 106 -6.35 12.08 1.97
N GLU A 107 -6.33 11.73 3.26
CA GLU A 107 -5.94 12.64 4.34
C GLU A 107 -4.49 13.15 4.18
N ARG A 108 -3.60 12.32 3.63
CA ARG A 108 -2.18 12.66 3.45
C ARG A 108 -1.80 13.08 2.03
N SER A 109 -2.79 13.23 1.14
CA SER A 109 -2.57 13.59 -0.26
C SER A 109 -1.54 12.68 -0.95
N LEU A 110 -1.68 11.37 -0.79
CA LEU A 110 -0.83 10.35 -1.42
C LEU A 110 -1.44 9.89 -2.75
N THR A 111 -0.62 9.25 -3.58
CA THR A 111 -1.07 8.53 -4.79
C THR A 111 -0.86 7.04 -4.55
N ILE A 112 -1.92 6.25 -4.62
CA ILE A 112 -1.85 4.80 -4.38
C ILE A 112 -1.36 4.10 -5.65
N LEU A 113 -0.29 3.31 -5.53
CA LEU A 113 0.14 2.41 -6.60
C LEU A 113 -0.63 1.10 -6.44
N THR A 114 -1.69 0.91 -7.24
CA THR A 114 -2.59 -0.25 -7.12
C THR A 114 -3.20 -0.65 -8.47
N PRO A 115 -3.28 -1.96 -8.77
CA PRO A 115 -4.03 -2.47 -9.91
C PRO A 115 -5.54 -2.57 -9.64
N ASP A 116 -5.99 -2.39 -8.39
CA ASP A 116 -7.34 -2.78 -7.97
C ASP A 116 -8.40 -1.78 -8.50
N PRO A 117 -9.31 -2.22 -9.39
CA PRO A 117 -10.35 -1.36 -9.93
C PRO A 117 -11.34 -0.86 -8.85
N LEU A 118 -11.51 -1.57 -7.73
CA LEU A 118 -12.35 -1.13 -6.62
C LEU A 118 -11.74 0.07 -5.90
N VAL A 119 -10.41 0.15 -5.80
CA VAL A 119 -9.72 1.30 -5.21
C VAL A 119 -9.83 2.52 -6.12
N THR A 120 -9.73 2.33 -7.44
CA THR A 120 -9.85 3.43 -8.43
C THR A 120 -11.23 4.11 -8.47
N GLN A 121 -12.26 3.48 -7.88
CA GLN A 121 -13.60 4.05 -7.79
C GLN A 121 -13.77 5.08 -6.66
N TYR A 122 -12.77 5.26 -5.81
CA TYR A 122 -12.79 6.26 -4.75
C TYR A 122 -12.18 7.59 -5.24
N PRO A 123 -12.52 8.72 -4.59
CA PRO A 123 -11.94 10.02 -4.92
C PRO A 123 -10.50 10.15 -4.38
N VAL A 124 -9.63 9.23 -4.78
CA VAL A 124 -8.21 9.15 -4.41
C VAL A 124 -7.37 9.08 -5.67
N ARG A 125 -6.15 9.63 -5.63
CA ARG A 125 -5.21 9.51 -6.75
C ARG A 125 -4.67 8.09 -6.77
N THR A 126 -4.75 7.45 -7.94
CA THR A 126 -4.16 6.14 -8.19
C THR A 126 -3.21 6.22 -9.38
N LEU A 127 -2.24 5.29 -9.43
CA LEU A 127 -1.35 5.10 -10.55
C LEU A 127 -1.15 3.60 -10.77
N TRP A 128 -1.33 3.17 -12.02
CA TRP A 128 -1.00 1.84 -12.52
C TRP A 128 -0.47 1.95 -13.94
#